data_AF-A0A1W1UL36-F1
#
_entry.id   AF-A0A1W1UL36-F1
#
_cell.length_a   1.000
_cell.length_b   1.000
_cell.length_c   1.000
_cell.angle_alpha   90.00
_cell.angle_beta   90.00
_cell.angle_gamma   90.00
#
_symmetry.space_group_name_H-M   'P 1'
#
loop_
_entity.id
_entity.type
_entity.pdbx_description
1 polymer ?
#
loop_
_entity_poly.entity_id
_entity_poly.type
_entity_poly.pdbx_seq_one_letter_code
_entity_poly.pdbx_strand_id
1 'polypeptide(L)'
;MTTDTTTLTNPADIDGTITDVLNELDAGVFTNKMTQALKQVALGVVTHNKQGKLTVEFVIKKADNDSDQVQISHKLKYDMPTKRGKLLEEDTTVTPMYVGRGGKLSVLPLTLRGN
;
A
#
# COMPACT_ATOMS: atom_id res chain seq x y z
N MET A 1 -27.72 -31.29 2.62
CA MET A 1 -28.15 -30.10 1.86
C MET A 1 -27.03 -29.09 1.94
N THR A 2 -26.23 -29.01 0.88
CA THR A 2 -25.13 -28.06 0.72
C THR A 2 -25.71 -26.71 0.34
N THR A 3 -25.50 -25.68 1.16
CA THR A 3 -25.61 -24.30 0.70
C THR A 3 -24.22 -23.69 0.80
N ASP A 4 -23.49 -23.83 -0.30
CA ASP A 4 -22.28 -23.07 -0.60
C ASP A 4 -22.59 -21.59 -0.38
N THR A 5 -21.98 -21.01 0.64
CA THR A 5 -21.98 -19.55 0.82
C THR A 5 -20.79 -19.01 0.06
N THR A 6 -20.85 -19.10 -1.27
CA THR A 6 -19.95 -18.34 -2.15
C THR A 6 -20.46 -16.91 -2.13
N THR A 7 -19.97 -16.11 -1.18
CA THR A 7 -20.14 -14.66 -1.22
C THR A 7 -19.65 -14.17 -2.58
N LEU A 8 -20.55 -13.57 -3.34
CA LEU A 8 -20.27 -12.96 -4.65
C LEU A 8 -19.26 -11.82 -4.45
N THR A 9 -17.97 -12.14 -4.50
CA THR A 9 -16.90 -11.15 -4.59
C THR A 9 -16.91 -10.59 -6.00
N ASN A 10 -17.28 -9.32 -6.16
CA ASN A 10 -16.99 -8.57 -7.37
C ASN A 10 -15.45 -8.52 -7.53
N PRO A 11 -14.87 -8.78 -8.71
CA PRO A 11 -13.41 -8.73 -8.90
C PRO A 11 -12.75 -7.37 -8.59
N ALA A 12 -13.54 -6.30 -8.38
CA ALA A 12 -13.06 -4.98 -7.94
C ALA A 12 -13.23 -4.71 -6.43
N ASP A 13 -13.88 -5.60 -5.70
CA ASP A 13 -14.00 -5.50 -4.24
C ASP A 13 -12.80 -6.22 -3.62
N ILE A 14 -11.88 -5.46 -3.04
CA ILE A 14 -10.78 -6.04 -2.27
C ILE A 14 -11.38 -6.57 -0.97
N ASP A 15 -11.68 -7.87 -0.92
CA ASP A 15 -11.90 -8.61 0.34
C ASP A 15 -10.56 -8.91 1.04
N GLY A 16 -9.60 -8.02 0.81
CA GLY A 16 -8.29 -8.47 0.40
C GLY A 16 -7.23 -8.20 1.43
N THR A 17 -6.20 -9.01 1.24
CA THR A 17 -5.03 -9.03 2.07
C THR A 17 -4.30 -7.69 1.97
N ILE A 18 -3.40 -7.44 2.91
CA ILE A 18 -2.50 -6.28 2.82
C ILE A 18 -1.74 -6.25 1.48
N THR A 19 -1.46 -7.41 0.87
CA THR A 19 -0.81 -7.52 -0.43
C THR A 19 -1.64 -6.90 -1.55
N ASP A 20 -2.96 -7.09 -1.55
CA ASP A 20 -3.84 -6.56 -2.58
C ASP A 20 -3.87 -5.03 -2.52
N VAL A 21 -4.02 -4.48 -1.31
CA VAL A 21 -3.98 -3.02 -1.09
C VAL A 21 -2.65 -2.44 -1.57
N LEU A 22 -1.51 -3.04 -1.17
CA LEU A 22 -0.18 -2.55 -1.57
C LEU A 22 0.07 -2.62 -3.08
N ASN A 23 -0.53 -3.59 -3.77
CA ASN A 23 -0.44 -3.72 -5.23
C ASN A 23 -1.27 -2.68 -5.98
N GLU A 24 -2.30 -2.12 -5.34
CA GLU A 24 -3.10 -1.05 -5.94
C GLU A 24 -2.51 0.35 -5.71
N LEU A 25 -1.73 0.53 -4.64
CA LEU A 25 -1.06 1.81 -4.36
C LEU A 25 -0.08 2.17 -5.48
N ASP A 26 -0.21 3.40 -5.97
CA ASP A 26 0.60 3.93 -7.09
C ASP A 26 0.59 2.97 -8.31
N ALA A 27 -0.55 2.31 -8.58
CA ALA A 27 -0.71 1.29 -9.62
C ALA A 27 0.35 0.16 -9.53
N GLY A 28 0.73 -0.22 -8.30
CA GLY A 28 1.71 -1.27 -8.01
C GLY A 28 3.17 -0.78 -8.01
N VAL A 29 3.42 0.48 -8.39
CA VAL A 29 4.76 1.08 -8.34
C VAL A 29 5.27 1.13 -6.90
N PHE A 30 4.39 1.33 -5.91
CA PHE A 30 4.76 1.34 -4.50
C PHE A 30 5.42 0.03 -4.07
N THR A 31 4.82 -1.11 -4.41
CA THR A 31 5.35 -2.45 -4.09
C THR A 31 6.71 -2.69 -4.75
N ASN A 32 6.90 -2.20 -5.98
CA ASN A 32 8.18 -2.27 -6.67
C ASN A 32 9.26 -1.44 -5.97
N LYS A 33 8.94 -0.19 -5.59
CA LYS A 33 9.84 0.70 -4.84
C LYS A 33 10.21 0.11 -3.49
N MET A 34 9.24 -0.39 -2.73
CA MET A 34 9.46 -1.03 -1.43
C MET A 34 10.37 -2.26 -1.56
N THR A 35 10.15 -3.10 -2.58
CA THR A 35 10.98 -4.27 -2.86
C THR A 35 12.42 -3.87 -3.17
N GLN A 36 12.63 -2.85 -3.99
CA GLN A 36 13.97 -2.35 -4.31
C GLN A 36 14.66 -1.74 -3.09
N ALA A 37 13.96 -0.91 -2.32
CA ALA A 37 14.48 -0.31 -1.09
C ALA A 37 14.91 -1.40 -0.09
N LEU A 38 14.10 -2.44 0.11
CA LEU A 38 14.44 -3.56 0.99
C LEU A 38 15.71 -4.28 0.52
N LYS A 39 15.84 -4.55 -0.79
CA LYS A 39 17.04 -5.18 -1.37
C LYS A 39 18.29 -4.32 -1.15
N GLN A 40 18.19 -3.02 -1.40
CA GLN A 40 19.31 -2.09 -1.23
C GLN A 40 19.75 -1.97 0.23
N VAL A 41 18.79 -1.78 1.14
CA VAL A 41 19.08 -1.70 2.57
C VAL A 41 19.71 -2.99 3.08
N ALA A 42 19.15 -4.15 2.73
CA ALA A 42 19.71 -5.45 3.13
C ALA A 42 21.13 -5.66 2.60
N LEU A 43 21.38 -5.31 1.33
CA LEU A 43 22.72 -5.38 0.74
C LEU A 43 23.70 -4.45 1.47
N GLY A 44 23.29 -3.21 1.75
CA GLY A 44 24.10 -2.25 2.49
C GLY A 44 24.45 -2.74 3.90
N VAL A 45 23.47 -3.33 4.60
CA VAL A 45 23.65 -3.89 5.95
C VAL A 45 24.73 -4.96 5.97
N VAL A 46 24.63 -5.95 5.08
CA VAL A 46 25.60 -7.05 4.99
C VAL A 46 26.97 -6.54 4.52
N THR A 47 27.00 -5.65 3.52
CA THR A 47 28.24 -5.14 2.92
C THR A 47 29.05 -4.26 3.88
N HIS A 48 28.37 -3.49 4.73
CA HIS A 48 29.02 -2.51 5.60
C HIS A 48 28.97 -2.88 7.08
N ASN A 49 28.35 -4.01 7.44
CA ASN A 49 28.16 -4.48 8.81
C ASN A 49 27.62 -3.38 9.74
N LYS A 50 26.58 -2.68 9.26
CA LYS A 50 25.92 -1.57 9.95
C LYS A 50 24.41 -1.74 9.86
N GLN A 51 23.68 -1.20 10.82
CA GLN A 51 22.22 -1.21 10.80
C GLN A 51 21.67 -0.37 9.64
N GLY A 52 20.59 -0.87 9.04
CA GLY A 52 19.76 -0.15 8.09
C GLY A 52 18.33 -0.04 8.61
N LYS A 53 17.53 0.85 8.02
CA LYS A 53 16.13 1.07 8.40
C LYS A 53 15.27 1.22 7.15
N LEU A 54 14.08 0.62 7.19
CA LEU A 54 13.00 0.83 6.21
C LEU A 54 11.75 1.18 7.01
N THR A 55 11.06 2.25 6.65
CA THR A 55 9.84 2.72 7.29
C THR A 55 8.79 2.95 6.23
N VAL A 56 7.62 2.38 6.44
CA VAL A 56 6.42 2.64 5.64
C VAL A 56 5.40 3.32 6.56
N GLU A 57 4.91 4.47 6.14
CA GLU A 57 3.92 5.26 6.90
C GLU A 57 2.70 5.51 6.02
N PHE A 58 1.51 5.25 6.57
CA PHE A 58 0.23 5.52 5.92
C PHE A 58 -0.51 6.60 6.70
N VAL A 59 -0.87 7.68 6.01
CA VAL A 59 -1.72 8.76 6.53
C VAL A 59 -2.99 8.79 5.70
N ILE A 60 -4.12 8.49 6.34
CA ILE A 60 -5.42 8.38 5.69
C ILE A 60 -6.26 9.60 6.09
N LYS A 61 -6.80 10.31 5.10
CA LYS A 61 -7.77 11.40 5.32
C LYS A 61 -8.97 11.20 4.42
N LYS A 62 -10.15 11.65 4.86
CA LYS A 62 -11.33 11.73 3.99
C LYS A 62 -11.01 12.65 2.80
N ALA A 63 -11.41 12.26 1.59
CA ALA A 63 -11.29 13.14 0.43
C ALA A 63 -12.28 14.31 0.56
N ASP A 64 -11.85 15.50 0.11
CA ASP A 64 -12.61 16.76 0.15
C ASP A 64 -13.72 16.77 -0.92
N ASN A 65 -14.59 15.76 -0.90
CA ASN A 65 -15.74 15.59 -1.78
C ASN A 65 -16.86 14.81 -1.08
N ASP A 66 -18.07 14.88 -1.66
CA ASP A 66 -19.28 14.22 -1.13
C ASP A 66 -19.33 12.70 -1.38
N SER A 67 -18.27 12.11 -1.95
CA SER A 67 -18.20 10.67 -2.20
C SER A 67 -17.54 9.92 -1.05
N ASP A 68 -17.74 8.60 -0.93
CA ASP A 68 -17.08 7.75 0.08
C ASP A 68 -15.62 7.45 -0.28
N GLN A 69 -14.83 8.48 -0.57
CA GLN A 69 -13.41 8.38 -0.89
C GLN A 69 -12.52 8.84 0.25
N VAL A 70 -11.36 8.18 0.38
CA VAL A 70 -10.23 8.57 1.22
C VAL A 70 -9.00 8.84 0.35
N GLN A 71 -8.14 9.75 0.79
CA GLN A 71 -6.80 9.92 0.27
C GLN A 71 -5.82 9.19 1.20
N ILE A 72 -5.10 8.22 0.65
CA ILE A 72 -4.08 7.47 1.37
C ILE A 72 -2.72 7.99 0.93
N SER A 73 -2.12 8.84 1.78
CA SER A 73 -0.73 9.23 1.65
C SER A 73 0.13 8.09 2.17
N HIS A 74 0.98 7.53 1.31
CA HIS A 74 1.88 6.45 1.66
C HIS A 74 3.32 6.90 1.44
N LYS A 75 4.08 6.87 2.52
CA LYS A 75 5.47 7.31 2.57
C LYS A 75 6.38 6.11 2.75
N LEU A 76 7.34 5.96 1.83
CA LEU A 76 8.44 5.02 1.94
C LEU A 76 9.71 5.79 2.31
N LYS A 77 10.31 5.46 3.45
CA LYS A 77 11.57 6.06 3.90
C LYS A 77 12.58 4.98 4.22
N TYR A 78 13.82 5.14 3.77
CA TYR A 78 14.86 4.19 4.10
C TYR A 78 16.24 4.81 4.34
N ASP A 79 16.96 4.17 5.26
CA ASP A 79 18.34 4.46 5.63
C ASP A 79 19.18 3.25 5.20
N MET A 80 19.89 3.38 4.08
CA MET A 80 20.85 2.37 3.64
C MET A 80 22.24 2.72 4.19
N PRO A 81 22.88 1.86 5.00
CA PRO A 81 24.23 2.13 5.46
C PRO A 81 25.22 2.08 4.30
N THR A 82 26.25 2.93 4.34
CA THR A 82 27.36 2.97 3.38
C THR A 82 28.70 2.88 4.09
N LYS A 83 29.80 2.74 3.34
CA LYS A 83 31.17 2.69 3.90
C LYS A 83 31.45 3.84 4.85
N ARG A 84 31.10 5.08 4.47
CA ARG A 84 31.41 6.31 5.23
C ARG A 84 30.19 6.98 5.89
N GLY A 85 28.99 6.42 5.78
CA GLY A 85 27.80 7.05 6.35
C GLY A 85 26.54 6.25 6.08
N LYS A 86 25.47 6.95 5.68
CA LYS A 86 24.20 6.37 5.25
C LYS A 86 23.62 7.18 4.09
N LEU A 87 22.90 6.50 3.20
CA LEU A 87 22.03 7.09 2.19
C LEU A 87 20.61 7.12 2.75
N LEU A 88 19.95 8.25 2.58
CA LEU A 88 18.57 8.48 3.00
C LEU A 88 17.74 8.78 1.77
N GLU A 89 16.64 8.05 1.61
CA GLU A 89 15.65 8.32 0.59
C GLU A 89 14.26 8.32 1.21
N GLU A 90 13.42 9.24 0.74
CA GLU A 90 12.05 9.42 1.20
C GLU A 90 11.20 9.71 -0.04
N ASP A 91 10.19 8.88 -0.26
CA ASP A 91 9.20 9.03 -1.32
C ASP A 91 7.81 9.05 -0.71
N THR A 92 6.94 9.95 -1.17
CA THR A 92 5.57 10.08 -0.68
C THR A 92 4.64 10.28 -1.85
N THR A 93 3.71 9.36 -2.00
CA THR A 93 2.66 9.41 -3.02
C THR A 93 1.30 9.33 -2.35
N VAL A 94 0.28 9.89 -3.00
CA VAL A 94 -1.10 9.85 -2.51
C VAL A 94 -1.95 9.09 -3.52
N THR A 95 -2.67 8.08 -3.05
CA THR A 95 -3.63 7.33 -3.88
C THR A 95 -5.04 7.54 -3.34
N PRO A 96 -5.99 8.05 -4.14
CA PRO A 96 -7.40 8.08 -3.76
C PRO A 96 -8.00 6.67 -3.86
N MET A 97 -8.74 6.26 -2.85
CA MET A 97 -9.47 4.99 -2.82
C MET A 97 -10.88 5.19 -2.30
N TYR A 98 -11.83 4.42 -2.83
CA TYR A 98 -13.19 4.33 -2.32
C TYR A 98 -13.27 3.41 -1.11
N VAL A 99 -14.15 3.73 -0.18
CA VAL A 99 -14.43 2.93 1.01
C VAL A 99 -15.81 2.30 0.87
N GLY A 100 -15.84 0.99 0.66
CA GLY A 100 -17.04 0.19 0.59
C GLY A 100 -17.58 -0.23 1.97
N ARG A 101 -18.67 -1.02 1.94
CA ARG A 101 -19.28 -1.57 3.15
C ARG A 101 -18.26 -2.39 3.96
N GLY A 102 -18.17 -2.11 5.26
CA GLY A 102 -17.23 -2.80 6.16
C GLY A 102 -15.79 -2.29 6.07
N GLY A 103 -15.55 -1.15 5.41
CA GLY A 103 -14.20 -0.55 5.34
C GLY A 103 -13.32 -1.12 4.22
N LYS A 104 -13.89 -1.88 3.28
CA LYS A 104 -13.16 -2.42 2.12
C LYS A 104 -12.66 -1.27 1.25
N LEU A 105 -11.41 -1.34 0.82
CA LEU A 105 -10.81 -0.35 -0.07
C LEU A 105 -10.96 -0.81 -1.52
N SER A 106 -11.17 0.13 -2.44
CA SER A 106 -11.14 -0.14 -3.89
C SER A 106 -10.66 1.10 -4.64
N VAL A 107 -9.85 0.92 -5.67
CA VAL A 107 -9.53 2.00 -6.63
C VAL A 107 -10.71 2.39 -7.52
N LEU A 108 -11.74 1.54 -7.61
CA LEU A 108 -12.92 1.80 -8.42
C LEU A 108 -14.13 2.23 -7.56
N PRO A 109 -15.04 3.04 -8.13
CA PRO A 109 -16.30 3.35 -7.45
C PRO A 109 -17.07 2.04 -7.25
N LEU A 110 -17.47 1.74 -6.01
CA LEU A 110 -18.39 0.64 -5.75
C LEU A 110 -19.75 1.01 -6.36
N THR A 111 -19.98 0.56 -7.59
CA THR A 111 -21.29 0.65 -8.22
C THR A 111 -22.18 -0.40 -7.56
N LEU A 112 -23.04 0.07 -6.66
CA LEU A 112 -24.10 -0.72 -6.05
C LEU A 112 -24.93 -1.39 -7.16
N ARG A 113 -24.74 -2.70 -7.38
CA ARG A 113 -25.66 -3.49 -8.18
C ARG A 113 -26.43 -4.46 -7.30
N GLY A 114 -27.70 -4.11 -7.09
CA GLY A 114 -28.81 -5.05 -6.87
C GLY A 114 -28.94 -5.61 -5.47
N ASN A 115 -30.03 -5.22 -4.81
CA ASN A 115 -30.67 -6.01 -3.76
C ASN A 115 -31.14 -7.37 -4.30
#